data_AF-A0A931C6H0-F1
#
_entry.id   AF-A0A931C6H0-F1
#
_cell.length_a   1.000
_cell.length_b   1.000
_cell.length_c   1.000
_cell.angle_alpha   90.00
_cell.angle_beta   90.00
_cell.angle_gamma   90.00
#
_symmetry.space_group_name_H-M   'P 1'
#
loop_
_entity.id
_entity.type
_entity.pdbx_description
1 polymer ?
#
loop_
_entity_poly.entity_id
_entity_poly.type
_entity_poly.pdbx_seq_one_letter_code
_entity_poly.pdbx_strand_id
1 'polypeptide(L)' 'MAFQVKRVHDDAGPADGYRVLVDRLWPRGISKDRAALDRWAKEAAR' A
#
# COMPACT_ATOMS: atom_id res chain seq x y z
N MET A 1 11.14 16.04 1.26
CA MET A 1 10.44 14.79 1.63
C MET A 1 9.72 14.31 0.39
N ALA A 2 10.15 13.18 -0.19
CA ALA A 2 9.60 12.66 -1.45
C ALA A 2 8.74 11.44 -1.15
N PHE A 3 7.53 11.39 -1.70
CA PHE A 3 6.63 10.25 -1.63
C PHE A 3 6.49 9.65 -3.02
N GLN A 4 6.43 8.32 -3.08
CA GLN A 4 6.22 7.59 -4.32
C GLN A 4 4.81 7.02 -4.31
N VAL A 5 4.14 7.11 -5.47
CA VAL A 5 2.83 6.50 -5.68
C VAL A 5 3.04 5.25 -6.52
N LYS A 6 2.55 4.13 -6.02
CA LYS A 6 2.64 2.82 -6.65
C LYS A 6 1.31 2.11 -6.49
N ARG A 7 0.90 1.29 -7.45
CA ARG A 7 -0.34 0.54 -7.29
C ARG A 7 -0.08 -0.64 -6.36
N VAL A 8 -1.10 -0.99 -5.59
CA VAL A 8 -1.05 -2.14 -4.67
C VAL A 8 -0.91 -3.49 -5.40
N HIS A 9 -1.09 -3.50 -6.72
CA HIS A 9 -0.85 -4.66 -7.57
C HIS A 9 0.62 -4.81 -8.01
N ASP A 10 1.41 -3.73 -7.95
CA ASP A 10 2.84 -3.79 -8.22
C ASP A 10 3.57 -4.45 -7.05
N ASP A 11 4.57 -5.28 -7.37
CA ASP A 11 5.32 -6.03 -6.36
C ASP A 11 6.10 -5.11 -5.43
N ALA A 12 6.11 -5.46 -4.14
CA ALA A 12 6.89 -4.75 -3.13
C ALA A 12 8.38 -4.81 -3.45
N GLY A 13 9.05 -3.66 -3.48
CA GLY A 13 10.49 -3.55 -3.70
C GLY A 13 11.22 -3.08 -2.45
N PRO A 14 12.50 -3.42 -2.27
CA PRO A 14 13.32 -2.96 -1.15
C PRO A 14 13.50 -1.43 -1.10
N ALA A 15 13.27 -0.74 -2.23
CA ALA A 15 13.32 0.71 -2.32
C ALA A 15 12.01 1.41 -1.87
N ASP A 16 10.91 0.66 -1.68
CA ASP A 16 9.61 1.24 -1.34
C ASP A 16 9.56 1.80 0.10
N GLY A 17 10.51 1.39 0.96
CA GLY A 17 10.60 1.87 2.34
C GLY A 17 9.33 1.58 3.15
N TYR A 18 8.73 2.61 3.73
CA TYR A 18 7.50 2.49 4.53
C TYR A 18 6.25 2.63 3.64
N ARG A 19 5.44 1.57 3.57
CA ARG A 19 4.32 1.45 2.63
C ARG A 19 2.98 1.60 3.33
N VAL A 20 2.16 2.53 2.82
CA VAL A 20 0.84 2.84 3.38
C VAL A 20 -0.25 2.68 2.33
N LEU A 21 -1.26 1.86 2.63
CA LEU A 21 -2.50 1.85 1.85
C LEU A 21 -3.45 2.91 2.41
N VAL A 22 -3.89 3.83 1.56
CA VAL A 22 -4.83 4.91 1.92
C VAL A 22 -6.25 4.64 1.45
N ASP A 23 -6.47 3.60 0.66
CA ASP A 23 -7.80 3.23 0.17
C ASP A 23 -8.64 2.63 1.32
N ARG A 24 -9.95 2.86 1.30
CA ARG A 24 -10.88 2.29 2.28
C ARG A 24 -11.15 0.81 2.00
N LEU A 25 -11.11 0.41 0.73
CA LEU A 25 -11.37 -0.93 0.28
C LEU A 25 -10.06 -1.68 0.10
N TRP A 26 -10.03 -2.93 0.58
CA TRP A 26 -8.92 -3.81 0.29
C TRP A 26 -8.97 -4.27 -1.17
N PRO A 27 -7.86 -4.16 -1.94
CA PRO A 27 -7.81 -4.62 -3.33
C PRO A 27 -8.10 -6.12 -3.44
N ARG A 28 -9.00 -6.49 -4.36
CA ARG A 28 -9.33 -7.89 -4.63
C ARG A 28 -8.12 -8.59 -5.26
N GLY A 29 -7.91 -9.85 -4.88
CA GLY A 29 -6.83 -10.69 -5.42
C GLY A 29 -5.44 -10.36 -4.88
N ILE A 30 -5.32 -9.49 -3.86
CA ILE A 30 -4.07 -9.20 -3.17
C ILE A 30 -4.18 -9.73 -1.74
N SER A 31 -3.23 -10.57 -1.31
CA SER A 31 -3.11 -10.97 0.09
C SER A 31 -2.40 -9.87 0.88
N LYS A 32 -2.64 -9.81 2.20
CA LYS A 32 -1.92 -8.85 3.08
C LYS A 32 -0.41 -9.04 3.05
N ASP A 33 0.02 -10.29 2.95
CA ASP A 33 1.41 -10.69 2.84
C ASP A 33 2.04 -10.16 1.54
N ARG A 34 1.41 -10.42 0.39
CA ARG A 34 1.85 -9.88 -0.91
C ARG A 34 1.85 -8.35 -0.94
N ALA A 35 0.86 -7.74 -0.29
CA ALA A 35 0.76 -6.30 -0.24
C ALA A 35 1.92 -5.66 0.49
N ALA A 36 2.60 -6.37 1.41
CA ALA A 36 3.76 -5.91 2.19
C ALA A 36 3.62 -4.44 2.63
N LEU A 37 2.51 -4.13 3.30
CA LEU A 37 2.17 -2.81 3.80
C LEU A 37 2.52 -2.72 5.28
N ASP A 38 3.17 -1.64 5.69
CA ASP A 38 3.41 -1.33 7.10
C ASP A 38 2.15 -0.78 7.77
N ARG A 39 1.31 -0.06 7.02
CA ARG A 39 0.09 0.55 7.55
C ARG A 39 -1.06 0.57 6.55
N TRP A 40 -2.27 0.41 7.06
CA TRP A 40 -3.51 0.67 6.32
C TRP A 40 -4.26 1.86 6.95
N ALA A 41 -4.12 3.04 6.35
CA ALA A 41 -4.71 4.30 6.78
C ALA A 41 -6.10 4.50 6.17
N LYS A 42 -7.06 3.66 6.54
CA LYS A 42 -8.45 3.71 6.04
C LYS A 42 -9.10 5.08 6.19
N GLU A 43 -8.76 5.80 7.25
CA GLU A 43 -9.32 7.12 7.56
C GLU A 43 -8.86 8.22 6.59
N ALA A 44 -7.77 7.98 5.86
CA ALA A 44 -7.27 8.93 4.87
C ALA A 44 -8.08 8.91 3.57
N ALA A 45 -8.82 7.84 3.29
CA ALA A 45 -9.73 7.79 2.14
C ALA A 45 -10.91 8.74 2.40
N ARG A 46 -11.12 9.70 1.49
CA ARG A 46 -12.23 10.67 1.51
C ARG A 46 -13.42 10.19 0.69
#